data_AF-A0A7S0JY08-F1
#
_entry.id   AF-A0A7S0JY08-F1
#
_cell.length_a   1.000
_cell.length_b   1.000
_cell.length_c   1.000
_cell.angle_alpha   90.00
_cell.angle_beta   90.00
_cell.angle_gamma   90.00
#
_symmetry.space_group_name_H-M   'P 1'
#
loop_
_entity.id
_entity.type
_entity.pdbx_description
1 polymer ?
#
loop_
_entity_poly.entity_id
_entity_poly.type
_entity_poly.pdbx_seq_one_letter_code
_entity_poly.pdbx_strand_id
1 'polypeptide(L)'
;PGGLAAAAGGASPMSTPPAAAVEAPRPRLASPLWATNTRSRELVVARDFRMVYGDTLPEVRVTVEEWGDTSLGPDRTVAIFPSFSHGHHVAANAADPSPGWWDGMVGPGRWLDTNRFRVVCSSVLGSPMGSTCPRTVDPRTGRPYRMAFPTVTTADQARVHALAMDALGLPKVHAVVGASLGGMQ
;
A
#
# COMPACT_ATOMS: atom_id res chain seq x y z
N PRO A 1 -74.16 45.83 6.47
CA PRO A 1 -73.59 45.05 7.59
C PRO A 1 -73.12 43.66 7.09
N GLY A 2 -71.81 43.40 7.15
CA GLY A 2 -71.24 42.10 6.78
C GLY A 2 -69.94 42.21 5.99
N GLY A 3 -68.86 42.69 6.63
CA GLY A 3 -67.50 42.54 6.10
C GLY A 3 -66.89 41.25 6.63
N LEU A 4 -66.57 40.30 5.75
CA LEU A 4 -65.75 39.13 6.06
C LEU A 4 -64.27 39.52 5.94
N ALA A 5 -63.53 39.49 7.05
CA ALA A 5 -62.07 39.59 7.06
C ALA A 5 -61.47 38.20 6.81
N ALA A 6 -60.76 38.04 5.70
CA ALA A 6 -59.98 36.85 5.38
C ALA A 6 -58.61 36.90 6.08
N ALA A 7 -58.27 35.83 6.79
CA ALA A 7 -57.01 35.64 7.49
C ALA A 7 -55.84 35.50 6.50
N ALA A 8 -54.79 36.31 6.67
CA ALA A 8 -53.52 36.16 5.97
C ALA A 8 -52.64 35.14 6.72
N GLY A 9 -52.46 33.96 6.15
CA GLY A 9 -51.48 32.97 6.60
C GLY A 9 -50.06 33.42 6.23
N GLY A 10 -49.20 33.57 7.23
CA GLY A 10 -47.78 33.87 7.04
C GLY A 10 -47.03 32.63 6.54
N ALA A 11 -46.51 32.68 5.32
CA ALA A 11 -45.51 31.74 4.85
C ALA A 11 -44.13 32.18 5.36
N SER A 12 -43.44 31.31 6.11
CA SER A 12 -42.04 31.53 6.50
C SER A 12 -41.12 31.34 5.28
N PRO A 13 -40.09 32.18 5.09
CA PRO A 13 -39.17 31.99 3.97
C PRO A 13 -38.25 30.79 4.22
N MET A 14 -38.13 29.90 3.22
CA MET A 14 -37.13 28.83 3.22
C MET A 14 -35.73 29.43 3.10
N SER A 15 -34.86 29.11 4.06
CA SER A 15 -33.45 29.52 4.08
C SER A 15 -32.65 28.73 3.04
N THR A 16 -32.03 29.44 2.09
CA THR A 16 -31.05 28.87 1.16
C THR A 16 -29.79 28.41 1.93
N PRO A 17 -29.22 27.22 1.66
CA PRO A 17 -27.94 26.84 2.27
C PRO A 17 -26.79 27.67 1.66
N PRO A 18 -25.73 27.97 2.43
CA PRO A 18 -24.60 28.74 1.91
C PRO A 18 -23.82 27.94 0.86
N ALA A 19 -23.37 28.64 -0.19
CA ALA A 19 -22.51 28.06 -1.21
C ALA A 19 -21.21 27.53 -0.59
N ALA A 20 -20.84 26.30 -0.92
CA ALA A 20 -19.58 25.70 -0.49
C ALA A 20 -18.42 26.56 -0.99
N ALA A 21 -17.58 27.02 -0.06
CA ALA A 21 -16.37 27.76 -0.39
C ALA A 21 -15.46 26.87 -1.24
N VAL A 22 -15.17 27.32 -2.47
CA VAL A 22 -14.15 26.70 -3.32
C VAL A 22 -12.80 26.89 -2.64
N GLU A 23 -12.21 25.80 -2.15
CA GLU A 23 -10.90 25.83 -1.50
C GLU A 23 -9.85 26.36 -2.49
N ALA A 24 -9.13 27.42 -2.10
CA ALA A 24 -8.10 28.02 -2.92
C ALA A 24 -6.96 27.02 -3.19
N PRO A 25 -6.31 27.04 -4.36
CA PRO A 25 -5.20 26.15 -4.65
C PRO A 25 -4.05 26.39 -3.66
N ARG A 26 -3.68 25.34 -2.92
CA ARG A 26 -2.60 25.38 -1.92
C ARG A 26 -1.25 25.63 -2.60
N PRO A 27 -0.33 26.37 -1.94
CA PRO A 27 0.94 26.73 -2.54
C PRO A 27 1.75 25.47 -2.89
N ARG A 28 2.32 25.45 -4.11
CA ARG A 28 3.26 24.42 -4.53
C ARG A 28 4.52 24.53 -3.68
N LEU A 29 4.82 23.51 -2.86
CA LEU A 29 6.11 23.42 -2.20
C LEU A 29 7.22 23.48 -3.26
N ALA A 30 8.25 24.30 -3.01
CA ALA A 30 9.49 24.33 -3.76
C ALA A 30 10.09 22.91 -3.82
N SER A 31 10.52 22.49 -5.03
CA SER A 31 11.11 21.18 -5.39
C SER A 31 10.65 20.00 -4.51
N PRO A 32 9.68 19.22 -4.98
CA PRO A 32 8.87 18.46 -4.05
C PRO A 32 9.62 17.21 -3.55
N LEU A 33 9.59 17.02 -2.22
CA LEU A 33 10.22 15.92 -1.47
C LEU A 33 9.90 14.51 -2.01
N TRP A 34 8.85 14.35 -2.82
CA TRP A 34 8.49 13.08 -3.44
C TRP A 34 9.50 12.56 -4.46
N ALA A 35 10.38 13.41 -4.99
CA ALA A 35 11.38 13.01 -5.97
C ALA A 35 12.59 12.28 -5.34
N THR A 36 12.68 12.20 -4.01
CA THR A 36 13.98 11.89 -3.35
C THR A 36 13.93 10.88 -2.21
N ASN A 37 12.77 10.41 -1.78
CA ASN A 37 12.68 9.40 -0.70
C ASN A 37 12.06 8.08 -1.19
N THR A 38 12.58 7.55 -2.29
CA THR A 38 12.33 6.14 -2.63
C THR A 38 13.46 5.28 -2.09
N ARG A 39 13.07 4.20 -1.40
CA ARG A 39 14.01 3.26 -0.82
C ARG A 39 13.53 1.83 -1.07
N SER A 40 14.32 1.06 -1.80
CA SER A 40 14.18 -0.39 -1.85
C SER A 40 15.05 -1.02 -0.78
N ARG A 41 14.52 -2.00 -0.06
CA ARG A 41 15.23 -2.72 1.00
C ARG A 41 14.82 -4.18 1.02
N GLU A 42 15.79 -5.07 1.16
CA GLU A 42 15.51 -6.44 1.57
C GLU A 42 15.41 -6.49 3.10
N LEU A 43 14.35 -7.13 3.60
CA LEU A 43 14.09 -7.32 5.02
C LEU A 43 14.00 -8.81 5.33
N VAL A 44 14.68 -9.25 6.39
CA VAL A 44 14.34 -10.52 7.04
C VAL A 44 13.16 -10.25 7.97
N VAL A 45 11.98 -10.75 7.60
CA VAL A 45 10.72 -10.46 8.31
C VAL A 45 10.31 -11.57 9.28
N ALA A 46 10.88 -12.76 9.12
CA ALA A 46 10.65 -13.87 10.04
C ALA A 46 11.84 -14.83 10.08
N ARG A 47 12.01 -15.46 11.25
CA ARG A 47 12.79 -16.68 11.44
C ARG A 47 11.85 -17.77 11.92
N ASP A 48 12.11 -19.01 11.52
CA ASP A 48 11.27 -20.17 11.84
C ASP A 48 9.77 -19.90 11.57
N PHE A 49 9.49 -19.36 10.38
CA PHE A 49 8.14 -19.01 9.97
C PHE A 49 7.33 -20.28 9.71
N ARG A 50 6.38 -20.54 10.61
CA ARG A 50 5.45 -21.67 10.49
C ARG A 50 4.39 -21.39 9.44
N MET A 51 4.39 -22.23 8.41
CA MET A 51 3.41 -22.25 7.32
C MET A 51 2.08 -22.82 7.81
N VAL A 52 0.98 -22.44 7.15
CA VAL A 52 -0.38 -22.93 7.48
C VAL A 52 -0.46 -24.46 7.47
N TYR A 53 0.16 -25.11 6.47
CA TYR A 53 0.14 -26.58 6.36
C TYR A 53 1.20 -27.31 7.20
N GLY A 54 1.88 -26.61 8.11
CA GLY A 54 2.73 -27.21 9.15
C GLY A 54 4.22 -27.19 8.86
N ASP A 55 4.64 -27.01 7.60
CA ASP A 55 6.04 -26.79 7.26
C ASP A 55 6.60 -25.51 7.91
N THR A 56 7.92 -25.38 7.94
CA THR A 56 8.60 -24.19 8.48
C THR A 56 9.66 -23.69 7.52
N LEU A 57 9.65 -22.39 7.25
CA LEU A 57 10.72 -21.69 6.57
C LEU A 57 11.70 -21.12 7.62
N PRO A 58 12.98 -21.53 7.64
CA PRO A 58 13.98 -21.05 8.60
C PRO A 58 14.15 -19.53 8.59
N GLU A 59 14.02 -18.91 7.41
CA GLU A 59 14.14 -17.48 7.22
C GLU A 59 13.24 -17.02 6.07
N VAL A 60 12.46 -15.97 6.31
CA VAL A 60 11.66 -15.31 5.28
C VAL A 60 12.23 -13.92 5.03
N ARG A 61 12.62 -13.70 3.77
CA ARG A 61 13.06 -12.42 3.24
C ARG A 61 12.02 -11.89 2.27
N VAL A 62 11.81 -10.58 2.31
CA VAL A 62 11.03 -9.86 1.32
C VAL A 62 11.71 -8.55 0.98
N THR A 63 11.64 -8.16 -0.28
CA THR A 63 11.98 -6.82 -0.70
C THR A 63 10.76 -5.93 -0.57
N VAL A 64 10.97 -4.75 0.00
CA VAL A 64 9.98 -3.67 0.08
C VAL A 64 10.49 -2.46 -0.68
N GLU A 65 9.58 -1.72 -1.28
CA GLU A 65 9.87 -0.45 -1.93
C GLU A 65 8.84 0.60 -1.53
N GLU A 66 9.31 1.84 -1.41
CA GLU A 66 8.56 2.94 -0.83
C GLU A 66 8.56 4.16 -1.78
N TRP A 67 7.44 4.88 -1.87
CA TRP A 67 7.32 6.13 -2.62
C TRP A 67 6.72 7.23 -1.75
N GLY A 68 7.09 8.49 -2.04
CA GLY A 68 6.64 9.65 -1.28
C GLY A 68 7.51 9.93 -0.06
N ASP A 69 6.94 10.61 0.93
CA ASP A 69 7.66 10.97 2.15
C ASP A 69 7.62 9.82 3.17
N THR A 70 8.76 9.14 3.36
CA THR A 70 8.90 8.02 4.30
C THR A 70 8.88 8.44 5.77
N SER A 71 8.94 9.74 6.08
CA SER A 71 8.74 10.26 7.44
C SER A 71 7.27 10.30 7.86
N LEU A 72 6.34 10.14 6.90
CA LEU A 72 4.92 10.10 7.20
C LEU A 72 4.56 8.90 8.06
N GLY A 73 3.66 9.17 9.01
CA GLY A 73 3.15 8.19 9.95
C GLY A 73 2.25 7.12 9.30
N PRO A 74 1.87 6.11 10.09
CA PRO A 74 1.13 4.97 9.58
C PRO A 74 -0.29 5.34 9.06
N ASP A 75 -0.91 6.38 9.63
CA ASP A 75 -2.20 6.95 9.22
C ASP A 75 -2.20 7.64 7.84
N ARG A 76 -1.00 7.88 7.29
CA ARG A 76 -0.79 8.43 5.94
C ARG A 76 0.00 7.48 5.05
N THR A 77 0.00 6.20 5.38
CA THR A 77 0.67 5.16 4.60
C THR A 77 -0.33 4.26 3.89
N VAL A 78 -0.14 4.02 2.60
CA VAL A 78 -0.92 3.06 1.80
C VAL A 78 -0.03 1.86 1.48
N ALA A 79 -0.45 0.67 1.89
CA ALA A 79 0.22 -0.58 1.54
C ALA A 79 -0.36 -1.16 0.25
N ILE A 80 0.50 -1.59 -0.67
CA ILE A 80 0.12 -2.27 -1.91
C ILE A 80 0.59 -3.72 -1.83
N PHE A 81 -0.33 -4.65 -2.05
CA PHE A 81 -0.04 -6.07 -2.18
C PHE A 81 -0.16 -6.49 -3.66
N PRO A 82 0.95 -6.89 -4.30
CA PRO A 82 0.96 -7.19 -5.72
C PRO A 82 0.28 -8.54 -6.02
N SER A 83 -0.02 -8.76 -7.31
CA SER A 83 -0.31 -10.10 -7.82
C SER A 83 0.95 -10.96 -7.82
N PHE A 84 0.81 -12.29 -7.92
CA PHE A 84 1.96 -13.21 -7.92
C PHE A 84 2.96 -12.95 -9.06
N SER A 85 2.46 -12.46 -10.20
CA SER A 85 3.23 -12.13 -11.40
C SER A 85 3.95 -10.78 -11.32
N HIS A 86 3.83 -10.05 -10.20
CA HIS A 86 4.45 -8.76 -10.00
C HIS A 86 5.33 -8.74 -8.74
N GLY A 87 6.34 -7.87 -8.75
CA GLY A 87 7.23 -7.64 -7.62
C GLY A 87 6.85 -6.39 -6.82
N HIS A 88 7.77 -5.98 -5.94
CA HIS A 88 7.66 -4.73 -5.18
C HIS A 88 7.61 -3.49 -6.07
N HIS A 89 8.18 -3.49 -7.29
CA HIS A 89 8.32 -2.31 -8.13
C HIS A 89 7.02 -1.86 -8.83
N VAL A 90 6.25 -1.00 -8.15
CA VAL A 90 4.93 -0.53 -8.62
C VAL A 90 5.04 0.60 -9.64
N ALA A 91 5.94 1.55 -9.43
CA ALA A 91 6.13 2.70 -10.29
C ALA A 91 7.60 3.17 -10.30
N ALA A 92 7.97 3.84 -11.39
CA ALA A 92 9.29 4.42 -11.55
C ALA A 92 9.63 5.38 -10.40
N ASN A 93 10.91 5.46 -10.07
CA ASN A 93 11.45 6.35 -9.06
C ASN A 93 12.90 6.74 -9.36
N ALA A 94 13.52 7.51 -8.45
CA ALA A 94 14.88 8.00 -8.66
C ALA A 94 15.95 6.91 -8.65
N ALA A 95 15.74 5.80 -7.92
CA ALA A 95 16.69 4.68 -7.86
C ALA A 95 16.49 3.69 -9.01
N ASP A 96 15.25 3.47 -9.43
CA ASP A 96 14.88 2.69 -10.61
C ASP A 96 13.87 3.48 -11.48
N PRO A 97 14.34 4.13 -12.57
CA PRO A 97 13.48 4.93 -13.44
C PRO A 97 12.68 4.09 -14.45
N SER A 98 12.84 2.75 -14.45
CA SER A 98 12.04 1.89 -15.32
C SER A 98 10.56 1.92 -14.92
N PRO A 99 9.62 1.75 -15.87
CA PRO A 99 8.20 1.78 -15.54
C PRO A 99 7.83 0.54 -14.73
N GLY A 100 7.21 0.76 -13.56
CA GLY A 100 6.66 -0.32 -12.75
C GLY A 100 5.35 -0.88 -13.31
N TRP A 101 4.90 -2.01 -12.73
CA TRP A 101 3.72 -2.74 -13.24
C TRP A 101 2.40 -1.97 -13.09
N TRP A 102 2.36 -0.95 -12.23
CA TRP A 102 1.22 -0.05 -12.08
C TRP A 102 1.62 1.42 -12.13
N ASP A 103 2.61 1.74 -12.96
CA ASP A 103 3.23 3.07 -12.99
C ASP A 103 2.18 4.18 -12.99
N GLY A 104 1.21 4.14 -13.91
CA GLY A 104 0.13 5.12 -14.07
C GLY A 104 -0.74 5.40 -12.84
N MET A 105 -0.69 4.56 -11.80
CA MET A 105 -1.50 4.72 -10.59
C MET A 105 -0.76 5.40 -9.45
N VAL A 106 0.55 5.15 -9.30
CA VAL A 106 1.33 5.62 -8.15
C VAL A 106 2.25 6.75 -8.59
N GLY A 107 2.17 7.87 -7.90
CA GLY A 107 3.05 9.00 -8.15
C GLY A 107 2.40 10.33 -7.84
N PRO A 108 3.11 11.44 -8.08
CA PRO A 108 2.66 12.77 -7.70
C PRO A 108 1.44 13.19 -8.51
N GLY A 109 0.34 13.49 -7.82
CA GLY A 109 -0.93 13.85 -8.43
C GLY A 109 -1.65 12.70 -9.13
N ARG A 110 -1.17 11.46 -8.98
CA ARG A 110 -1.84 10.25 -9.50
C ARG A 110 -2.88 9.73 -8.49
N TRP A 111 -3.56 8.65 -8.84
CA TRP A 111 -4.61 8.04 -8.01
C TRP A 111 -4.12 7.70 -6.60
N LEU A 112 -2.94 7.11 -6.50
CA LEU A 112 -2.18 6.97 -5.26
C LEU A 112 -1.13 8.08 -5.22
N ASP A 113 -1.59 9.24 -4.74
CA ASP A 113 -0.83 10.50 -4.76
C ASP A 113 0.31 10.50 -3.74
N THR A 114 1.55 10.38 -4.22
CA THR A 114 2.75 10.38 -3.37
C THR A 114 3.13 11.76 -2.83
N ASN A 115 2.42 12.83 -3.22
CA ASN A 115 2.47 14.12 -2.51
C ASN A 115 1.73 14.07 -1.17
N ARG A 116 0.79 13.11 -1.02
CA ARG A 116 -0.16 13.05 0.09
C ARG A 116 0.04 11.83 0.96
N PHE A 117 0.48 10.72 0.39
CA PHE A 117 0.66 9.47 1.08
C PHE A 117 2.07 8.93 0.89
N ARG A 118 2.57 8.24 1.92
CA ARG A 118 3.64 7.26 1.76
C ARG A 118 3.03 6.03 1.14
N VAL A 119 3.59 5.53 0.05
CA VAL A 119 3.14 4.29 -0.57
C VAL A 119 4.21 3.24 -0.34
N VAL A 120 3.82 2.04 0.10
CA VAL A 120 4.73 0.93 0.37
C VAL A 120 4.23 -0.30 -0.37
N CYS A 121 5.11 -0.99 -1.08
CA CYS A 121 4.82 -2.27 -1.70
C CYS A 121 5.83 -3.30 -1.22
N SER A 122 5.37 -4.52 -0.97
CA SER A 122 6.23 -5.64 -0.58
C SER A 122 6.03 -6.83 -1.50
N SER A 123 7.13 -7.51 -1.82
CA SER A 123 7.09 -8.70 -2.68
C SER A 123 6.36 -9.87 -2.01
N VAL A 124 5.67 -10.70 -2.81
CA VAL A 124 4.85 -11.81 -2.31
C VAL A 124 5.69 -13.04 -1.95
N LEU A 125 5.44 -13.67 -0.79
CA LEU A 125 6.06 -14.95 -0.43
C LEU A 125 5.83 -16.00 -1.53
N GLY A 126 6.89 -16.71 -1.92
CA GLY A 126 6.87 -17.72 -2.98
C GLY A 126 7.11 -17.16 -4.39
N SER A 127 7.03 -15.83 -4.58
CA SER A 127 7.32 -15.19 -5.86
C SER A 127 8.83 -15.03 -6.11
N PRO A 128 9.33 -15.26 -7.33
CA PRO A 128 10.74 -15.03 -7.66
C PRO A 128 11.14 -13.54 -7.73
N MET A 129 10.19 -12.61 -7.55
CA MET A 129 10.41 -11.17 -7.68
C MET A 129 10.71 -10.51 -6.33
N GLY A 130 11.77 -10.97 -5.64
CA GLY A 130 12.28 -10.32 -4.43
C GLY A 130 11.81 -10.90 -3.09
N SER A 131 11.24 -12.10 -3.06
CA SER A 131 10.90 -12.77 -1.80
C SER A 131 11.50 -14.17 -1.72
N THR A 132 11.51 -14.72 -0.50
CA THR A 132 11.81 -16.15 -0.28
C THR A 132 10.87 -16.99 -1.14
N CYS A 133 11.46 -17.80 -2.02
CA CYS A 133 10.76 -18.57 -3.03
C CYS A 133 11.49 -19.89 -3.32
N PRO A 134 10.96 -20.77 -4.19
CA PRO A 134 11.63 -22.03 -4.54
C PRO A 134 13.06 -21.88 -5.09
N ARG A 135 13.44 -20.70 -5.59
CA ARG A 135 14.80 -20.44 -6.09
C ARG A 135 15.77 -19.96 -5.00
N THR A 136 15.26 -19.55 -3.84
CA THR A 136 16.06 -19.11 -2.70
C THR A 136 16.87 -20.26 -2.13
N VAL A 137 18.08 -19.99 -1.67
CA VAL A 137 18.93 -20.98 -1.00
C VAL A 137 18.34 -21.32 0.37
N ASP A 138 18.14 -22.61 0.64
CA ASP A 138 17.77 -23.12 1.96
C ASP A 138 19.00 -23.08 2.87
N PRO A 139 18.99 -22.29 3.97
CA PRO A 139 20.14 -22.18 4.87
C PRO A 139 20.48 -23.51 5.55
N ARG A 140 19.55 -24.47 5.62
CA ARG A 140 19.79 -25.80 6.20
C ARG A 140 20.61 -26.70 5.29
N THR A 141 20.51 -26.52 3.97
CA THR A 141 21.13 -27.42 2.99
C THR A 141 22.19 -26.74 2.13
N GLY A 142 22.24 -25.41 2.11
CA GLY A 142 23.09 -24.62 1.22
C GLY A 142 22.70 -24.70 -0.26
N ARG A 143 21.52 -25.27 -0.59
CA ARG A 143 21.03 -25.44 -1.96
C ARG A 143 19.66 -24.78 -2.13
N PRO A 144 19.25 -24.40 -3.36
CA PRO A 144 17.91 -23.87 -3.59
C PRO A 144 16.81 -24.84 -3.16
N TYR A 145 15.73 -24.35 -2.54
CA TYR A 145 14.63 -25.19 -2.07
C TYR A 145 14.01 -26.06 -3.16
N ARG A 146 13.77 -25.49 -4.36
CA ARG A 146 13.08 -26.13 -5.48
C ARG A 146 11.78 -26.81 -5.03
N MET A 147 11.60 -28.09 -5.31
CA MET A 147 10.42 -28.88 -4.95
C MET A 147 10.27 -29.10 -3.44
N ALA A 148 11.31 -28.83 -2.64
CA ALA A 148 11.23 -28.86 -1.18
C ALA A 148 10.69 -27.54 -0.58
N PHE A 149 10.37 -26.55 -1.41
CA PHE A 149 9.71 -25.34 -0.93
C PHE A 149 8.30 -25.68 -0.45
N PRO A 150 7.89 -25.22 0.75
CA PRO A 150 6.56 -25.51 1.28
C PRO A 150 5.44 -25.05 0.36
N THR A 151 4.28 -25.69 0.48
CA THR A 151 3.06 -25.20 -0.16
C THR A 151 2.65 -23.88 0.49
N VAL A 152 2.54 -22.81 -0.31
CA VAL A 152 2.20 -21.47 0.15
C VAL A 152 0.70 -21.23 0.04
N THR A 153 0.09 -20.68 1.09
CA THR A 153 -1.29 -20.19 1.08
C THR A 153 -1.35 -18.66 1.04
N THR A 154 -2.50 -18.10 0.66
CA THR A 154 -2.71 -16.63 0.76
C THR A 154 -2.63 -16.13 2.19
N ALA A 155 -3.02 -16.95 3.18
CA ALA A 155 -2.86 -16.62 4.59
C ALA A 155 -1.39 -16.55 5.03
N ASP A 156 -0.50 -17.39 4.47
CA ASP A 156 0.94 -17.25 4.69
C ASP A 156 1.47 -15.94 4.10
N GLN A 157 1.05 -15.61 2.88
CA GLN A 157 1.44 -14.38 2.20
C GLN A 157 0.96 -13.13 2.95
N ALA A 158 -0.29 -13.10 3.40
CA ALA A 158 -0.87 -12.05 4.22
C ALA A 158 -0.07 -11.82 5.52
N ARG A 159 0.29 -12.90 6.21
CA ARG A 159 1.12 -12.85 7.44
C ARG A 159 2.51 -12.28 7.15
N VAL A 160 3.11 -12.67 6.04
CA VAL A 160 4.42 -12.13 5.62
C VAL A 160 4.33 -10.64 5.27
N HIS A 161 3.26 -10.20 4.60
CA HIS A 161 3.02 -8.77 4.34
C HIS A 161 2.83 -7.98 5.64
N ALA A 162 2.06 -8.49 6.60
CA ALA A 162 1.90 -7.87 7.91
C ALA A 162 3.26 -7.75 8.64
N LEU A 163 4.06 -8.82 8.67
CA LEU A 163 5.39 -8.80 9.28
C LEU A 163 6.36 -7.83 8.58
N ALA A 164 6.22 -7.66 7.26
CA ALA A 164 6.99 -6.65 6.53
C ALA A 164 6.61 -5.23 6.94
N MET A 165 5.32 -4.96 7.17
CA MET A 165 4.86 -3.66 7.67
C MET A 165 5.33 -3.43 9.11
N ASP A 166 5.26 -4.44 9.98
CA ASP A 166 5.77 -4.37 11.35
C ASP A 166 7.27 -4.05 11.38
N ALA A 167 8.07 -4.69 10.51
CA ALA A 167 9.51 -4.42 10.38
C ALA A 167 9.82 -3.00 9.91
N LEU A 168 8.88 -2.33 9.23
CA LEU A 168 8.96 -0.92 8.84
C LEU A 168 8.42 0.04 9.90
N GLY A 169 7.93 -0.46 11.04
CA GLY A 169 7.30 0.34 12.08
C GLY A 169 5.90 0.81 11.72
N LEU A 170 5.18 0.05 10.88
CA LEU A 170 3.84 0.36 10.37
C LEU A 170 2.79 -0.65 10.89
N PRO A 171 2.45 -0.64 12.20
CA PRO A 171 1.50 -1.60 12.79
C PRO A 171 0.05 -1.38 12.33
N LYS A 172 -0.22 -0.27 11.64
CA LYS A 172 -1.48 0.06 10.98
C LYS A 172 -1.16 0.87 9.74
N VAL A 173 -2.03 0.86 8.75
CA VAL A 173 -1.89 1.70 7.54
C VAL A 173 -3.19 2.43 7.27
N HIS A 174 -3.13 3.53 6.54
CA HIS A 174 -4.30 4.28 6.08
C HIS A 174 -5.25 3.39 5.27
N ALA A 175 -4.66 2.63 4.35
CA ALA A 175 -5.36 1.73 3.45
C ALA A 175 -4.45 0.61 2.97
N VAL A 176 -5.07 -0.49 2.56
CA VAL A 176 -4.43 -1.60 1.85
C VAL A 176 -5.08 -1.69 0.47
N VAL A 177 -4.26 -1.83 -0.56
CA VAL A 177 -4.69 -2.00 -1.96
C VAL A 177 -4.11 -3.30 -2.49
N GLY A 178 -4.98 -4.24 -2.87
CA GLY A 178 -4.58 -5.52 -3.41
C GLY A 178 -4.85 -5.64 -4.90
N ALA A 179 -3.88 -6.13 -5.68
CA ALA A 179 -4.05 -6.42 -7.10
C ALA A 179 -4.26 -7.93 -7.34
N SER A 180 -5.44 -8.34 -7.80
CA SER A 180 -5.78 -9.75 -8.09
C SER A 180 -5.53 -10.66 -6.87
N LEU A 181 -4.53 -11.56 -6.90
CA LEU A 181 -4.11 -12.34 -5.72
C LEU A 181 -3.79 -11.44 -4.53
N GLY A 182 -3.27 -10.24 -4.76
CA GLY A 182 -3.04 -9.23 -3.73
C GLY A 182 -4.31 -8.82 -2.97
N GLY A 183 -5.50 -8.95 -3.56
CA GLY A 183 -6.76 -8.68 -2.89
C GLY A 183 -7.29 -9.84 -2.05
N MET A 184 -6.71 -11.04 -2.19
CA MET A 184 -7.03 -12.21 -1.37
C MET A 184 -6.14 -12.33 -0.12
N GLN A 185 -5.00 -11.62 -0.14
CA GLN A 185 -4.00 -11.57 0.93
C GLN A 185 -4.38 -10.47 1.93
#